data_AF-A0A1L6I871-F1
#
_entry.id   AF-A0A1L6I871-F1
#
_cell.length_a   1.000
_cell.length_b   1.000
_cell.length_c   1.000
_cell.angle_alpha   90.00
_cell.angle_beta   90.00
_cell.angle_gamma   90.00
#
_symmetry.space_group_name_H-M   'P 1'
#
loop_
_entity.id
_entity.type
_entity.pdbx_description
1 polymer ?
#
loop_
_entity_poly.entity_id
_entity_poly.type
_entity_poly.pdbx_seq_one_letter_code
_entity_poly.pdbx_strand_id
1 'polypeptide(L)'
;MKLLLNRRRTVPADGIAHLVRIDRNASISADAIVDAPVHDARPASSASSNSPGHTPERPVRPVATLHPMPAMPSQANGRVAHFADPGEIEWLVEAGALTPFRVFRAFDYSASLLFHAKELKYYVALYQDGTPWRALRANDLDAAQGIFYQFEQQAMRLADGQTRRAQLEAQNEQLTKLIAQSEAQAEQLRKALQRSATQEQAVTSRQHQVRREVAQLEAQRVAAQAQLNKVHRQIHQLDLAAHDGVPHLTNR
;
A
#
# COMPACT_ATOMS: atom_id res chain seq x y z
N MET A 1 -21.24 -2.22 58.51
CA MET A 1 -20.92 -0.78 58.33
C MET A 1 -20.74 -0.55 56.83
N LYS A 2 -21.79 -0.18 56.07
CA LYS A 2 -22.33 1.17 55.80
C LYS A 2 -21.28 2.18 55.31
N LEU A 3 -21.28 2.44 54.00
CA LEU A 3 -21.15 3.71 53.24
C LEU A 3 -20.75 3.29 51.80
N LEU A 4 -21.61 3.15 50.78
CA LEU A 4 -22.56 4.09 50.17
C LEU A 4 -21.98 5.49 49.94
N LEU A 5 -21.16 5.65 48.89
CA LEU A 5 -21.10 6.92 48.15
C LEU A 5 -21.57 6.71 46.71
N ASN A 6 -22.87 6.90 46.58
CA ASN A 6 -23.57 7.21 45.35
C ASN A 6 -23.36 8.71 45.08
N ARG A 7 -22.75 9.08 43.95
CA ARG A 7 -22.90 10.44 43.40
C ARG A 7 -23.17 10.35 41.90
N ARG A 8 -24.46 10.17 41.61
CA ARG A 8 -25.10 10.60 40.35
C ARG A 8 -24.95 12.11 40.14
N ARG A 9 -25.01 12.47 38.85
CA ARG A 9 -25.41 13.73 38.19
C ARG A 9 -24.25 14.29 37.35
N THR A 10 -24.40 14.66 36.08
CA THR A 10 -25.58 14.86 35.23
C THR A 10 -25.09 14.97 33.79
N VAL A 11 -25.73 14.25 32.87
CA VAL A 11 -25.67 14.52 31.43
C VAL A 11 -26.55 15.74 31.16
N PRO A 12 -26.07 16.79 30.48
CA PRO A 12 -26.94 17.68 29.73
C PRO A 12 -27.16 17.10 28.33
N ALA A 13 -28.43 17.00 27.98
CA ALA A 13 -28.93 16.87 26.63
C ALA A 13 -28.71 18.18 25.84
N ASP A 14 -28.87 18.06 24.53
CA ASP A 14 -29.00 19.11 23.52
C ASP A 14 -27.78 19.96 23.17
N GLY A 15 -27.30 19.72 21.96
CA GLY A 15 -26.30 20.49 21.26
C GLY A 15 -26.18 19.96 19.83
N ILE A 16 -27.24 20.15 19.04
CA ILE A 16 -27.25 19.94 17.59
C ILE A 16 -26.16 20.84 17.00
N ALA A 17 -25.01 20.24 16.64
CA ALA A 17 -23.96 20.93 15.90
C ALA A 17 -24.44 21.11 14.45
N HIS A 18 -24.88 22.33 14.16
CA HIS A 18 -25.22 22.81 12.83
C HIS A 18 -24.01 22.80 11.87
N LEU A 19 -24.33 22.46 10.63
CA LEU A 19 -23.59 22.59 9.37
C LEU A 19 -22.37 23.54 9.33
N VAL A 20 -21.29 23.07 8.70
CA VAL A 20 -20.67 23.80 7.58
C VAL A 20 -20.54 22.82 6.40
N ARG A 21 -21.49 22.92 5.46
CA ARG A 21 -21.40 22.32 4.14
C ARG A 21 -20.82 23.40 3.24
N ILE A 22 -19.62 23.19 2.69
CA ILE A 22 -19.08 24.09 1.67
C ILE A 22 -19.70 23.67 0.35
N ASP A 23 -20.58 24.52 -0.16
CA ASP A 23 -21.07 24.49 -1.53
C ASP A 23 -19.92 24.71 -2.52
N ARG A 24 -19.77 23.79 -3.46
CA ARG A 24 -19.24 24.11 -4.79
C ARG A 24 -20.26 23.62 -5.80
N ASN A 25 -21.25 24.47 -6.02
CA ASN A 25 -22.15 24.38 -7.15
C ASN A 25 -21.47 25.01 -8.38
N ALA A 26 -21.25 24.21 -9.41
CA ALA A 26 -21.15 24.67 -10.79
C ALA A 26 -21.74 23.57 -11.67
N SER A 27 -23.07 23.50 -11.65
CA SER A 27 -23.96 23.40 -12.81
C SER A 27 -23.29 23.17 -14.18
N ILE A 28 -23.69 22.08 -14.86
CA ILE A 28 -24.34 22.11 -16.19
C ILE A 28 -25.34 20.94 -16.24
N SER A 29 -26.57 21.30 -16.59
CA SER A 29 -27.79 20.52 -16.83
C SER A 29 -27.61 19.37 -17.84
N ALA A 30 -28.20 18.18 -17.66
CA ALA A 30 -29.59 17.78 -18.01
C ALA A 30 -29.88 18.00 -19.52
N ASP A 31 -30.47 17.12 -20.31
CA ASP A 31 -31.27 15.90 -20.12
C ASP A 31 -31.49 15.32 -21.55
N ALA A 32 -32.27 14.24 -21.66
CA ALA A 32 -33.04 13.79 -22.84
C ALA A 32 -32.48 12.61 -23.66
N ILE A 33 -32.94 11.43 -23.24
CA ILE A 33 -33.32 10.29 -24.08
C ILE A 33 -34.50 10.72 -24.99
N VAL A 34 -34.51 10.27 -26.26
CA VAL A 34 -35.66 9.66 -27.00
C VAL A 34 -35.35 9.65 -28.51
N ASP A 35 -35.26 8.42 -29.02
CA ASP A 35 -35.85 7.82 -30.23
C ASP A 35 -35.95 8.56 -31.59
N ALA A 36 -35.78 7.77 -32.65
CA ALA A 36 -35.66 8.13 -34.06
C ALA A 36 -36.96 8.68 -34.69
N PRO A 37 -36.87 9.26 -35.91
CA PRO A 37 -37.40 8.50 -37.03
C PRO A 37 -36.62 8.58 -38.35
N VAL A 38 -36.86 7.55 -39.16
CA VAL A 38 -36.48 7.28 -40.54
C VAL A 38 -37.01 8.36 -41.50
N HIS A 39 -36.19 8.87 -42.43
CA HIS A 39 -36.53 8.99 -43.87
C HIS A 39 -35.34 9.36 -44.76
N ASP A 40 -35.10 8.42 -45.69
CA ASP A 40 -34.60 8.50 -47.06
C ASP A 40 -34.31 9.89 -47.70
N ALA A 41 -33.08 10.05 -48.23
CA ALA A 41 -32.79 10.52 -49.59
C ALA A 41 -31.28 10.79 -49.80
N ARG A 42 -30.62 9.89 -50.52
CA ARG A 42 -29.34 10.10 -51.25
C ARG A 42 -29.58 11.04 -52.47
N PRO A 43 -28.57 11.48 -53.27
CA PRO A 43 -27.11 11.28 -53.17
C PRO A 43 -26.25 12.53 -53.49
N ALA A 44 -24.95 12.48 -53.16
CA ALA A 44 -23.86 12.79 -54.13
C ALA A 44 -22.48 12.49 -53.54
N SER A 45 -21.87 11.44 -54.08
CA SER A 45 -20.46 11.27 -54.43
C SER A 45 -19.39 12.03 -53.65
N SER A 46 -18.54 11.28 -52.94
CA SER A 46 -17.09 11.29 -53.22
C SER A 46 -16.36 10.19 -52.44
N ALA A 47 -15.38 9.63 -53.14
CA ALA A 47 -14.20 8.92 -52.64
C ALA A 47 -14.33 7.45 -52.16
N SER A 48 -14.01 6.58 -53.12
CA SER A 48 -12.95 5.56 -53.02
C SER A 48 -13.11 4.38 -52.07
N SER A 49 -13.65 3.31 -52.64
CA SER A 49 -13.01 1.99 -52.83
C SER A 49 -12.01 1.47 -51.77
N ASN A 50 -12.50 0.47 -51.04
CA ASN A 50 -11.94 -0.88 -50.84
C ASN A 50 -10.57 -1.04 -50.13
N SER A 51 -10.66 -1.42 -48.84
CA SER A 51 -10.18 -2.66 -48.17
C SER A 51 -9.22 -3.62 -48.91
N PRO A 52 -8.65 -4.62 -48.21
CA PRO A 52 -8.01 -4.63 -46.89
C PRO A 52 -6.70 -5.46 -46.90
N GLY A 53 -5.93 -5.38 -45.82
CA GLY A 53 -5.01 -6.46 -45.45
C GLY A 53 -3.60 -6.30 -45.98
N HIS A 54 -2.75 -5.68 -45.16
CA HIS A 54 -1.35 -6.08 -45.08
C HIS A 54 -0.93 -5.98 -43.62
N THR A 55 -0.60 -7.14 -43.04
CA THR A 55 0.31 -7.29 -41.92
C THR A 55 1.54 -6.41 -42.13
N PRO A 56 1.84 -5.44 -41.25
CA PRO A 56 3.16 -4.85 -41.25
C PRO A 56 4.12 -5.86 -40.62
N GLU A 57 4.75 -6.62 -41.50
CA GLU A 57 5.94 -7.41 -41.26
C GLU A 57 6.98 -6.51 -40.57
N ARG A 58 7.28 -6.86 -39.33
CA ARG A 58 8.24 -6.16 -38.46
C ARG A 58 9.63 -6.32 -39.08
N PRO A 59 10.32 -5.25 -39.53
CA PRO A 59 11.69 -5.39 -40.00
C PRO A 59 12.54 -5.81 -38.80
N VAL A 60 13.04 -7.04 -38.86
CA VAL A 60 13.99 -7.60 -37.90
C VAL A 60 15.24 -6.72 -37.99
N ARG A 61 15.45 -5.86 -37.00
CA ARG A 61 16.70 -5.10 -36.88
C ARG A 61 17.83 -6.10 -36.74
N PRO A 62 18.90 -6.03 -37.54
CA PRO A 62 20.07 -6.87 -37.30
C PRO A 62 20.60 -6.56 -35.90
N VAL A 63 20.76 -7.62 -35.10
CA VAL A 63 21.46 -7.55 -33.82
C VAL A 63 22.88 -7.10 -34.14
N ALA A 64 23.22 -5.87 -33.77
CA ALA A 64 24.57 -5.37 -33.87
C ALA A 64 25.46 -6.28 -33.03
N THR A 65 26.29 -7.07 -33.71
CA THR A 65 27.42 -7.76 -33.11
C THR A 65 28.23 -6.74 -32.32
N LEU A 66 28.37 -6.96 -31.01
CA LEU A 66 29.24 -6.19 -30.13
C LEU A 66 30.67 -6.31 -30.66
N HIS A 67 31.11 -5.32 -31.43
CA HIS A 67 32.52 -5.17 -31.75
C HIS A 67 33.27 -4.86 -30.45
N PRO A 68 34.34 -5.58 -30.10
CA PRO A 68 35.24 -5.19 -29.03
C PRO A 68 35.80 -3.82 -29.39
N MET A 69 35.32 -2.78 -28.71
CA MET A 69 35.89 -1.46 -28.82
C MET A 69 37.32 -1.55 -28.29
N PRO A 70 38.36 -1.30 -29.11
CA PRO A 70 39.71 -1.22 -28.58
C PRO A 70 39.71 -0.10 -27.55
N ALA A 71 40.07 -0.43 -26.31
CA ALA A 71 40.35 0.56 -25.29
C ALA A 71 41.49 1.42 -25.83
N MET A 72 41.15 2.59 -26.39
CA MET A 72 42.16 3.56 -26.78
C MET A 72 42.84 4.01 -25.49
N PRO A 73 44.16 3.79 -25.33
CA PRO A 73 44.88 4.53 -24.32
C PRO A 73 44.84 5.98 -24.79
N SER A 74 44.05 6.81 -24.11
CA SER A 74 44.20 8.25 -24.19
C SER A 74 45.63 8.56 -23.73
N GLN A 75 46.57 8.64 -24.69
CA GLN A 75 47.88 9.17 -24.44
C GLN A 75 47.71 10.65 -24.13
N ALA A 76 47.50 10.94 -22.85
CA ALA A 76 47.62 12.28 -22.32
C ALA A 76 49.08 12.70 -22.45
N ASN A 77 49.33 13.65 -23.35
CA ASN A 77 50.51 14.49 -23.50
C ASN A 77 51.65 14.23 -22.49
N GLY A 78 52.74 13.59 -22.95
CA GLY A 78 54.10 13.81 -22.46
C GLY A 78 54.41 13.59 -20.97
N ARG A 79 53.46 13.11 -20.15
CA ARG A 79 53.65 12.86 -18.72
C ARG A 79 53.68 11.36 -18.51
N VAL A 80 54.87 10.84 -18.23
CA VAL A 80 55.11 9.39 -18.13
C VAL A 80 54.56 8.84 -16.81
N ALA A 81 53.26 8.59 -16.80
CA ALA A 81 52.62 7.79 -15.76
C ALA A 81 52.94 6.31 -16.03
N HIS A 82 53.45 5.62 -15.02
CA HIS A 82 53.73 4.20 -15.12
C HIS A 82 52.71 3.43 -14.30
N PHE A 83 52.31 2.26 -14.78
CA PHE A 83 51.55 1.31 -13.97
C PHE A 83 52.41 0.92 -12.76
N ALA A 84 51.81 1.00 -11.57
CA ALA A 84 52.38 0.49 -10.34
C ALA A 84 51.61 -0.77 -9.93
N ASP A 85 52.30 -1.71 -9.29
CA ASP A 85 51.64 -2.90 -8.76
C ASP A 85 50.80 -2.50 -7.53
N PRO A 86 49.50 -2.83 -7.45
CA PRO A 86 48.71 -2.61 -6.24
C PRO A 86 49.34 -3.20 -4.98
N GLY A 87 50.04 -4.34 -5.08
CA GLY A 87 50.74 -4.95 -3.93
C GLY A 87 51.93 -4.13 -3.43
N GLU A 88 52.62 -3.40 -4.33
CA GLU A 88 53.70 -2.47 -3.95
C GLU A 88 53.13 -1.32 -3.10
N ILE A 89 51.97 -0.78 -3.48
CA ILE A 89 51.32 0.29 -2.72
C ILE A 89 50.88 -0.21 -1.36
N GLU A 90 50.26 -1.39 -1.29
CA GLU A 90 49.81 -1.97 -0.02
C GLU A 90 50.98 -2.17 0.95
N TRP A 91 52.08 -2.76 0.47
CA TRP A 91 53.29 -2.91 1.28
C TRP A 91 53.89 -1.57 1.71
N LEU A 92 53.92 -0.57 0.83
CA LEU A 92 54.44 0.77 1.15
C LEU A 92 53.53 1.52 2.14
N VAL A 93 52.21 1.29 2.09
CA VAL A 93 51.24 1.83 3.06
C VAL A 93 51.44 1.17 4.42
N GLU A 94 51.57 -0.16 4.49
CA GLU A 94 51.85 -0.90 5.73
C GLU A 94 53.19 -0.49 6.36
N ALA A 95 54.21 -0.28 5.52
CA ALA A 95 55.51 0.22 5.94
C ALA A 95 55.50 1.69 6.42
N GLY A 96 54.34 2.38 6.33
CA GLY A 96 54.21 3.79 6.70
C GLY A 96 55.06 4.73 5.84
N ALA A 97 55.43 4.30 4.64
CA ALA A 97 56.37 5.00 3.78
C ALA A 97 55.69 5.98 2.81
N LEU A 98 54.36 6.04 2.82
CA LEU A 98 53.53 6.88 1.96
C LEU A 98 52.75 7.91 2.78
N THR A 99 52.87 9.18 2.40
CA THR A 99 52.11 10.27 3.00
C THR A 99 50.92 10.62 2.11
N PRO A 100 49.67 10.55 2.60
CA PRO A 100 48.50 10.93 1.81
C PRO A 100 48.42 12.44 1.64
N PHE A 101 48.37 12.91 0.39
CA PHE A 101 48.17 14.32 0.06
C PHE A 101 46.70 14.65 -0.12
N ARG A 102 45.95 13.77 -0.78
CA ARG A 102 44.52 13.93 -1.00
C ARG A 102 43.85 12.56 -1.04
N VAL A 103 42.69 12.46 -0.40
CA VAL A 103 41.86 11.26 -0.42
C VAL A 103 40.45 11.69 -0.79
N PHE A 104 39.88 11.04 -1.80
CA PHE A 104 38.49 11.16 -2.20
C PHE A 104 37.78 9.85 -1.86
N ARG A 105 36.57 9.92 -1.30
CA ARG A 105 35.77 8.74 -0.95
C ARG A 105 34.35 8.92 -1.46
N ALA A 106 33.84 7.90 -2.15
CA ALA A 106 32.46 7.80 -2.60
C ALA A 106 32.00 6.35 -2.39
N PHE A 107 31.25 6.13 -1.30
CA PHE A 107 30.87 4.81 -0.81
C PHE A 107 32.08 3.88 -0.67
N ASP A 108 32.04 2.67 -1.25
CA ASP A 108 33.10 1.67 -1.19
C ASP A 108 34.31 2.02 -2.09
N TYR A 109 34.20 3.06 -2.92
CA TYR A 109 35.27 3.47 -3.82
C TYR A 109 36.03 4.65 -3.24
N SER A 110 37.37 4.59 -3.28
CA SER A 110 38.19 5.73 -2.86
C SER A 110 39.43 5.91 -3.71
N ALA A 111 39.75 7.16 -4.06
CA ALA A 111 40.97 7.52 -4.75
C ALA A 111 41.91 8.21 -3.77
N SER A 112 43.19 7.85 -3.78
CA SER A 112 44.21 8.46 -2.92
C SER A 112 45.41 8.88 -3.74
N LEU A 113 45.85 10.12 -3.54
CA LEU A 113 47.14 10.64 -3.97
C LEU A 113 48.10 10.54 -2.79
N LEU A 114 49.15 9.75 -2.97
CA LEU A 114 50.13 9.37 -1.96
C LEU A 114 51.52 9.85 -2.43
N PHE A 115 52.35 10.27 -1.49
CA PHE A 115 53.72 10.72 -1.75
C PHE A 115 54.73 9.85 -1.03
N HIS A 116 55.72 9.35 -1.77
CA HIS A 116 56.81 8.59 -1.22
C HIS A 116 58.04 9.48 -1.04
N ALA A 117 58.30 9.89 0.20
CA ALA A 117 59.37 10.85 0.50
C ALA A 117 60.78 10.33 0.19
N LYS A 118 61.01 9.01 0.26
CA LYS A 118 62.35 8.42 0.03
C LYS A 118 62.78 8.46 -1.44
N GLU A 119 61.85 8.22 -2.37
CA GLU A 119 62.14 8.23 -3.81
C GLU A 119 61.61 9.48 -4.53
N LEU A 120 60.97 10.40 -3.79
CA LEU A 120 60.32 11.60 -4.32
C LEU A 120 59.34 11.30 -5.47
N LYS A 121 58.58 10.20 -5.33
CA LYS A 121 57.58 9.76 -6.30
C LYS A 121 56.17 9.93 -5.78
N TYR A 122 55.24 10.15 -6.69
CA TYR A 122 53.82 10.22 -6.42
C TYR A 122 53.16 8.92 -6.84
N TYR A 123 52.30 8.40 -5.97
CA TYR A 123 51.50 7.22 -6.20
C TYR A 123 50.03 7.62 -6.18
N VAL A 124 49.27 7.15 -7.15
CA VAL A 124 47.83 7.35 -7.23
C VAL A 124 47.17 5.99 -7.23
N ALA A 125 46.37 5.72 -6.20
CA ALA A 125 45.71 4.45 -6.01
C ALA A 125 44.20 4.66 -6.00
N LEU A 126 43.48 3.77 -6.67
CA LEU A 126 42.04 3.64 -6.54
C LEU A 126 41.77 2.35 -5.77
N TYR A 127 40.88 2.45 -4.79
CA TYR A 127 40.52 1.38 -3.88
C TYR A 127 39.05 1.04 -4.08
N GLN A 128 38.73 -0.23 -3.92
CA GLN A 128 37.39 -0.75 -3.80
C GLN A 128 37.32 -1.55 -2.50
N ASP A 129 36.42 -1.16 -1.60
CA ASP A 129 36.24 -1.78 -0.29
C ASP A 129 37.56 -1.92 0.49
N GLY A 130 38.37 -0.85 0.46
CA GLY A 130 39.70 -0.81 1.09
C GLY A 130 40.82 -1.55 0.35
N THR A 131 40.51 -2.32 -0.70
CA THR A 131 41.52 -3.06 -1.47
C THR A 131 41.99 -2.25 -2.69
N PRO A 132 43.30 -2.05 -2.91
CA PRO A 132 43.80 -1.32 -4.09
C PRO A 132 43.57 -2.14 -5.35
N TRP A 133 42.76 -1.61 -6.29
CA TRP A 133 42.45 -2.32 -7.54
C TRP A 133 43.30 -1.87 -8.72
N ARG A 134 43.91 -0.67 -8.62
CA ARG A 134 44.63 0.05 -9.68
C ARG A 134 45.54 1.06 -9.01
N ALA A 135 46.78 1.07 -9.47
CA ALA A 135 47.85 1.88 -8.93
C ALA A 135 48.66 2.45 -10.10
N LEU A 136 48.95 3.75 -10.05
CA LEU A 136 49.86 4.39 -10.98
C LEU A 136 50.89 5.20 -10.20
N ARG A 137 52.10 5.26 -10.75
CA ARG A 137 53.17 6.11 -10.25
C ARG A 137 53.47 7.23 -11.24
N ALA A 138 53.77 8.41 -10.71
CA ALA A 138 54.16 9.58 -11.47
C ALA A 138 55.36 10.25 -10.80
N ASN A 139 56.26 10.79 -11.61
CA ASN A 139 57.44 11.51 -11.14
C ASN A 139 57.15 13.00 -10.88
N ASP A 140 56.05 13.52 -11.42
CA ASP A 140 55.62 14.92 -11.31
C ASP A 140 54.28 15.00 -10.59
N LEU A 141 54.14 16.02 -9.74
CA LEU A 141 52.93 16.25 -8.95
C LEU A 141 51.74 16.57 -9.87
N ASP A 142 51.94 17.39 -10.89
CA ASP A 142 50.84 17.77 -11.79
C ASP A 142 50.36 16.57 -12.62
N ALA A 143 51.28 15.66 -12.99
CA ALA A 143 50.92 14.39 -13.62
C ALA A 143 50.09 13.52 -12.68
N ALA A 144 50.51 13.40 -11.41
CA ALA A 144 49.79 12.63 -10.40
C ALA A 144 48.40 13.22 -10.11
N GLN A 145 48.27 14.55 -10.04
CA GLN A 145 46.99 15.22 -9.89
C GLN A 145 46.05 14.93 -11.08
N GLY A 146 46.56 14.99 -12.32
CA GLY A 146 45.78 14.64 -13.50
C GLY A 146 45.20 13.22 -13.44
N ILE A 147 46.00 12.24 -13.03
CA ILE A 147 45.56 10.85 -12.84
C ILE A 147 44.55 10.76 -11.68
N PHE A 148 44.80 11.47 -10.58
CA PHE A 148 43.90 11.51 -9.44
C PHE A 148 42.51 12.01 -9.81
N TYR A 149 42.41 13.09 -10.60
CA TYR A 149 41.11 13.59 -11.08
C TYR A 149 40.39 12.56 -11.97
N GLN A 150 41.11 11.82 -12.81
CA GLN A 150 40.51 10.74 -13.60
C GLN A 150 39.96 9.62 -12.70
N PHE A 151 40.69 9.27 -11.64
CA PHE A 151 40.26 8.27 -10.66
C PHE A 151 39.09 8.73 -9.79
N GLU A 152 39.03 10.02 -9.45
CA GLU A 152 37.88 10.64 -8.80
C GLU A 152 36.62 10.50 -9.67
N GLN A 153 36.71 10.90 -10.94
CA GLN A 153 35.60 10.73 -11.89
C GLN A 153 35.19 9.26 -12.06
N GLN A 154 36.17 8.36 -12.10
CA GLN A 154 35.90 6.93 -12.16
C GLN A 154 35.20 6.43 -10.88
N ALA A 155 35.65 6.84 -9.70
CA ALA A 155 35.03 6.49 -8.41
C ALA A 155 33.60 7.02 -8.32
N MET A 156 33.35 8.25 -8.75
CA MET A 156 32.00 8.84 -8.81
C MET A 156 31.06 8.00 -9.70
N ARG A 157 31.50 7.65 -10.91
CA ARG A 157 30.69 6.84 -11.84
C ARG A 157 30.35 5.45 -11.29
N LEU A 158 31.25 4.85 -10.52
CA LEU A 158 31.00 3.56 -9.87
C LEU A 158 30.04 3.71 -8.68
N ALA A 159 30.19 4.81 -7.93
CA ALA A 159 29.33 5.17 -6.81
C ALA A 159 27.91 5.57 -7.23
N ASP A 160 27.69 6.05 -8.45
CA ASP A 160 26.34 6.39 -8.97
C ASP A 160 25.38 5.19 -8.89
N GLY A 161 25.88 3.99 -9.22
CA GLY A 161 25.11 2.76 -9.11
C GLY A 161 24.72 2.43 -7.66
N GLN A 162 25.65 2.63 -6.72
CA GLN A 162 25.38 2.43 -5.29
C GLN A 162 24.41 3.47 -4.74
N THR A 163 24.54 4.72 -5.17
CA THR A 163 23.61 5.81 -4.85
C THR A 163 22.20 5.45 -5.29
N ARG A 164 22.04 4.99 -6.54
CA ARG A 164 20.73 4.59 -7.05
C ARG A 164 20.17 3.39 -6.31
N ARG A 165 21.00 2.40 -5.97
CA ARG A 165 20.60 1.26 -5.15
C ARG A 165 20.09 1.69 -3.78
N ALA A 166 20.85 2.51 -3.05
CA ALA A 166 20.45 2.98 -1.72
C ALA A 166 19.13 3.77 -1.76
N GLN A 167 18.93 4.60 -2.79
CA GLN A 167 17.67 5.30 -3.00
C GLN A 167 16.49 4.35 -3.26
N LEU A 168 16.68 3.33 -4.10
CA LEU A 168 15.63 2.35 -4.40
C LEU A 168 15.31 1.48 -3.18
N GLU A 169 16.31 1.12 -2.39
CA GLU A 169 16.14 0.37 -1.15
C GLU A 169 15.28 1.16 -0.15
N ALA A 170 15.59 2.44 0.07
CA ALA A 170 14.78 3.32 0.91
C ALA A 170 13.34 3.48 0.39
N GLN A 171 13.16 3.62 -0.93
CA GLN A 171 11.82 3.69 -1.53
C GLN A 171 11.04 2.39 -1.36
N ASN A 172 11.70 1.24 -1.55
CA ASN A 172 11.08 -0.06 -1.35
C ASN A 172 10.66 -0.26 0.10
N GLU A 173 11.50 0.09 1.07
CA GLU A 173 11.13 0.02 2.49
C GLU A 173 9.91 0.89 2.82
N GLN A 174 9.81 2.09 2.24
CA GLN A 174 8.64 2.95 2.40
C GLN A 174 7.39 2.31 1.80
N LEU A 175 7.49 1.73 0.60
CA LEU A 175 6.37 1.00 -0.03
C LEU A 175 5.95 -0.22 0.78
N THR A 176 6.89 -1.01 1.29
CA THR A 176 6.60 -2.16 2.16
C THR A 176 5.83 -1.73 3.41
N LYS A 177 6.20 -0.60 4.03
CA LYS A 177 5.45 -0.05 5.18
C LYS A 177 4.01 0.35 4.79
N LEU A 178 3.82 0.97 3.64
CA LEU A 178 2.49 1.34 3.14
C LEU A 178 1.61 0.13 2.83
N ILE A 179 2.19 -0.90 2.21
CA ILE A 179 1.51 -2.18 1.94
C ILE A 179 1.08 -2.83 3.26
N ALA A 180 1.97 -2.94 4.24
CA ALA A 180 1.65 -3.52 5.54
C ALA A 180 0.51 -2.76 6.26
N GLN A 181 0.50 -1.42 6.17
CA GLN A 181 -0.59 -0.61 6.70
C GLN A 181 -1.91 -0.87 5.97
N SER A 182 -1.88 -0.94 4.64
CA SER A 182 -3.05 -1.26 3.82
C SER A 182 -3.61 -2.65 4.13
N GLU A 183 -2.76 -3.65 4.28
CA GLU A 183 -3.16 -5.01 4.61
C GLU A 183 -3.78 -5.09 6.01
N ALA A 184 -3.18 -4.41 6.99
CA ALA A 184 -3.74 -4.33 8.33
C ALA A 184 -5.14 -3.68 8.35
N GLN A 185 -5.32 -2.60 7.58
CA GLN A 185 -6.64 -1.96 7.42
C GLN A 185 -7.65 -2.90 6.75
N ALA A 186 -7.24 -3.61 5.69
CA ALA A 186 -8.10 -4.56 5.01
C ALA A 186 -8.51 -5.72 5.92
N GLU A 187 -7.60 -6.23 6.75
CA GLU A 187 -7.88 -7.29 7.72
C GLU A 187 -8.85 -6.81 8.81
N GLN A 188 -8.64 -5.60 9.33
CA GLN A 188 -9.56 -4.98 10.30
C GLN A 188 -10.97 -4.84 9.73
N LEU A 189 -11.10 -4.35 8.48
CA LEU A 189 -12.38 -4.24 7.81
C LEU A 189 -13.04 -5.61 7.62
N ARG A 190 -12.27 -6.62 7.20
CA ARG A 190 -12.76 -7.99 7.04
C ARG A 190 -13.28 -8.57 8.36
N LYS A 191 -12.55 -8.35 9.46
CA LYS A 191 -12.97 -8.71 10.82
C LYS A 191 -14.21 -7.95 11.28
N ALA A 192 -14.38 -6.69 10.89
CA ALA A 192 -15.58 -5.91 11.20
C ALA A 192 -16.80 -6.47 10.45
N LEU A 193 -16.67 -6.75 9.16
CA LEU A 193 -17.75 -7.34 8.34
C LEU A 193 -18.16 -8.73 8.82
N GLN A 194 -17.20 -9.58 9.21
CA GLN A 194 -17.53 -10.88 9.76
C GLN A 194 -18.31 -10.77 11.09
N ARG A 195 -17.93 -9.81 11.94
CA ARG A 195 -18.65 -9.54 13.19
C ARG A 195 -20.05 -9.01 12.93
N SER A 196 -20.24 -8.09 11.98
CA SER A 196 -21.56 -7.56 11.65
C SER A 196 -22.48 -8.66 11.10
N ALA A 197 -21.98 -9.49 10.17
CA ALA A 197 -22.75 -10.63 9.65
C ALA A 197 -23.17 -11.61 10.76
N THR A 198 -22.26 -11.92 11.69
CA THR A 198 -22.57 -12.79 12.84
C THR A 198 -23.63 -12.17 13.75
N GLN A 199 -23.53 -10.86 14.01
CA GLN A 199 -24.49 -10.13 14.84
C GLN A 199 -25.88 -10.08 14.17
N GLU A 200 -25.94 -9.83 12.87
CA GLU A 200 -27.18 -9.84 12.09
C GLU A 200 -27.85 -11.23 12.12
N GLN A 201 -27.07 -12.31 11.97
CA GLN A 201 -27.59 -13.66 12.09
C GLN A 201 -28.12 -13.97 13.50
N ALA A 202 -27.44 -13.51 14.54
CA ALA A 202 -27.90 -13.67 15.92
C ALA A 202 -29.21 -12.90 16.18
N VAL A 203 -29.32 -11.67 15.69
CA VAL A 203 -30.52 -10.83 15.82
C VAL A 203 -31.69 -11.45 15.06
N THR A 204 -31.50 -11.86 13.81
CA THR A 204 -32.56 -12.52 13.01
C THR A 204 -33.02 -13.82 13.68
N SER A 205 -32.10 -14.66 14.15
CA SER A 205 -32.42 -15.88 14.90
C SER A 205 -33.21 -15.58 16.18
N ARG A 206 -32.83 -14.53 16.92
CA ARG A 206 -33.57 -14.10 18.12
C ARG A 206 -34.96 -13.59 17.78
N GLN A 207 -35.12 -12.82 16.71
CA GLN A 207 -36.44 -12.36 16.26
C GLN A 207 -37.35 -13.53 15.87
N HIS A 208 -36.84 -14.53 15.15
CA HIS A 208 -37.59 -15.74 14.84
C HIS A 208 -37.98 -16.50 16.11
N GLN A 209 -37.08 -16.61 17.08
CA GLN A 209 -37.38 -17.24 18.36
C GLN A 209 -38.48 -16.50 19.12
N VAL A 210 -38.41 -15.17 19.23
CA VAL A 210 -39.43 -14.35 19.89
C VAL A 210 -40.79 -14.50 19.18
N ARG A 211 -40.83 -14.51 17.85
CA ARG A 211 -42.08 -14.75 17.10
C ARG A 211 -42.69 -16.11 17.41
N ARG A 212 -41.87 -17.16 17.54
CA ARG A 212 -42.33 -18.50 17.94
C ARG A 212 -42.88 -18.52 19.36
N GLU A 213 -42.18 -17.88 20.30
CA GLU A 213 -42.62 -17.77 21.71
C GLU A 213 -43.95 -17.00 21.82
N VAL A 214 -44.10 -15.89 21.10
CA VAL A 214 -45.36 -15.13 21.05
C VAL A 214 -46.50 -15.99 20.50
N ALA A 215 -46.30 -16.67 19.37
CA ALA A 215 -47.32 -17.55 18.80
C ALA A 215 -47.72 -18.69 19.75
N GLN A 216 -46.76 -19.26 20.49
CA GLN A 216 -47.02 -20.28 21.50
C GLN A 216 -47.84 -19.73 22.69
N LEU A 217 -47.47 -18.56 23.20
CA LEU A 217 -48.20 -17.90 24.30
C LEU A 217 -49.61 -17.51 23.88
N GLU A 218 -49.80 -17.03 22.64
CA GLU A 218 -51.13 -16.75 22.10
C GLU A 218 -51.99 -18.01 22.00
N ALA A 219 -51.43 -19.12 21.51
CA ALA A 219 -52.12 -20.40 21.47
C ALA A 219 -52.51 -20.89 22.88
N GLN A 220 -51.61 -20.76 23.87
CA GLN A 220 -51.89 -21.07 25.27
C GLN A 220 -53.02 -20.19 25.83
N ARG A 221 -52.99 -18.88 25.55
CA ARG A 221 -54.03 -17.94 25.98
C ARG A 221 -55.39 -18.32 25.42
N VAL A 222 -55.46 -18.65 24.12
CA VAL A 222 -56.71 -19.05 23.46
C VAL A 222 -57.25 -20.37 24.05
N ALA A 223 -56.37 -21.35 24.29
CA ALA A 223 -56.76 -22.61 24.92
C ALA A 223 -57.30 -22.41 26.35
N ALA A 224 -56.62 -21.60 27.17
CA ALA A 224 -57.08 -21.26 28.52
C ALA A 224 -58.42 -20.53 28.51
N GLN A 225 -58.63 -19.59 27.59
CA GLN A 225 -59.91 -18.89 27.45
C GLN A 225 -61.04 -19.85 27.05
N ALA A 226 -60.77 -20.80 26.16
CA ALA A 226 -61.75 -21.82 25.77
C ALA A 226 -62.13 -22.72 26.97
N GLN A 227 -61.17 -23.07 27.82
CA GLN A 227 -61.43 -23.81 29.07
C GLN A 227 -62.26 -23.00 30.06
N LEU A 228 -61.95 -21.71 30.27
CA LEU A 228 -62.73 -20.82 31.12
C LEU A 228 -64.19 -20.73 30.64
N ASN A 229 -64.40 -20.54 29.34
CA ASN A 229 -65.75 -20.50 28.76
C ASN A 229 -66.50 -21.82 28.95
N LYS A 230 -65.81 -22.98 28.87
CA LYS A 230 -66.39 -24.30 29.14
C LYS A 230 -66.82 -24.43 30.60
N VAL A 231 -65.99 -24.03 31.55
CA VAL A 231 -66.31 -24.09 32.99
C VAL A 231 -67.46 -23.15 33.34
N HIS A 232 -67.49 -21.93 32.80
CA HIS A 232 -68.64 -21.02 33.01
C HIS A 232 -69.96 -21.62 32.53
N ARG A 233 -69.97 -22.27 31.37
CA ARG A 233 -71.18 -22.96 30.87
C ARG A 233 -71.60 -24.09 31.80
N GLN A 234 -70.66 -24.83 32.39
CA GLN A 234 -70.96 -25.88 33.37
C GLN A 234 -71.57 -25.31 34.65
N ILE A 235 -71.03 -24.21 35.18
CA ILE A 235 -71.59 -23.54 36.37
C ILE A 235 -73.03 -23.10 36.10
N HIS A 236 -73.29 -22.43 34.98
CA HIS A 236 -74.64 -21.98 34.63
C HIS A 236 -75.62 -23.16 34.46
N GLN A 237 -75.16 -24.31 33.92
CA GLN A 237 -76.00 -25.52 33.84
C GLN A 237 -76.34 -26.08 35.22
N LEU A 238 -75.37 -26.09 36.15
CA LEU A 238 -75.59 -26.54 37.52
C LEU A 238 -76.52 -25.58 38.28
N ASP A 239 -76.38 -24.27 38.10
CA ASP A 239 -77.28 -23.28 38.70
C ASP A 239 -78.72 -23.46 38.23
N LEU A 240 -78.97 -23.62 36.92
CA LEU A 240 -80.32 -23.87 36.41
C LEU A 240 -80.93 -25.14 37.02
N ALA A 241 -80.16 -26.24 37.07
CA ALA A 241 -80.62 -27.49 37.67
C ALA A 241 -80.91 -27.37 39.18
N ALA A 242 -80.16 -26.53 39.90
CA ALA A 242 -80.40 -26.27 41.31
C ALA A 242 -81.67 -25.44 41.56
N HIS A 243 -81.98 -24.47 40.67
CA HIS A 243 -83.18 -23.63 40.81
C HIS A 243 -84.48 -24.36 40.41
N ASP A 244 -84.45 -25.26 39.43
CA ASP A 244 -85.59 -26.16 39.12
C ASP A 244 -85.88 -27.17 40.24
N GLY A 245 -84.92 -27.38 41.15
CA GLY A 245 -85.07 -28.25 42.33
C GLY A 245 -85.69 -27.57 43.55
N VAL A 246 -85.96 -26.26 43.52
CA VAL A 246 -86.63 -25.55 44.62
C VAL A 246 -88.13 -25.40 44.27
N PRO A 247 -89.00 -26.28 44.80
CA PRO A 247 -90.43 -26.15 44.56
C PRO A 247 -90.92 -24.82 45.10
N HIS A 248 -91.54 -24.04 44.22
CA HIS A 248 -92.42 -22.96 44.63
C HIS A 248 -93.52 -23.59 45.48
N LEU A 249 -93.37 -23.54 46.80
CA LEU A 249 -94.51 -23.65 47.71
C LEU A 249 -95.34 -22.40 47.47
N THR A 250 -96.21 -22.47 46.47
CA THR A 250 -97.29 -21.52 46.22
C THR A 250 -98.11 -21.44 47.50
N ASN A 251 -97.86 -20.41 48.29
CA ASN A 251 -98.69 -20.05 49.43
C ASN A 251 -99.98 -19.44 48.85
N ARG A 252 -101.06 -20.21 48.98
CA ARG A 252 -102.47 -19.83 49.16
C ARG A 252 -103.01 -18.58 48.47
#